data_AF-X1DW29-F1
#
_entry.id   AF-X1DW29-F1
#
_cell.length_a   1.000
_cell.length_b   1.000
_cell.length_c   1.000
_cell.angle_alpha   90.00
_cell.angle_beta   90.00
_cell.angle_gamma   90.00
#
_symmetry.space_group_name_H-M   'P 1'
#
loop_
_entity.id
_entity.type
_entity.pdbx_description
1 polymer ?
#
loop_
_entity_poly.entity_id
_entity_poly.type
_entity_poly.pdbx_seq_one_letter_code
_entity_poly.pdbx_strand_id
1 'polypeptide(L)'
;DLLAGASVHIISANEEEQRKAIYDLAVKLKKMGKRPFVVRMANDSDLTPDVIAYVECFCEIVEQCNEMGVNPSHLYLSSYDSTQAGLELGRAALGSDIRIMGFAPGVWSTKPVDLITRINGVQKNALCPCHQFYHLNPC
;
A
#
# COMPACT_ATOMS: atom_id res chain seq x y z
N ASP A 1 12.32 -23.19 16.63
CA ASP A 1 12.94 -21.87 16.39
C ASP A 1 12.32 -21.29 15.12
N LEU A 2 11.88 -20.03 15.19
CA LEU A 2 11.26 -19.25 14.10
C LEU A 2 12.10 -17.99 13.89
N LEU A 3 13.42 -18.21 13.71
CA LEU A 3 14.58 -17.34 13.39
C LEU A 3 14.64 -15.95 14.04
N ALA A 4 13.55 -15.19 14.03
CA ALA A 4 13.40 -13.86 14.62
C ALA A 4 12.74 -13.87 16.02
N GLY A 5 12.52 -15.04 16.63
CA GLY A 5 11.89 -15.15 17.97
C GLY A 5 10.39 -14.82 18.00
N ALA A 6 9.72 -14.90 16.85
CA ALA A 6 8.28 -14.64 16.76
C ALA A 6 7.44 -15.76 17.42
N SER A 7 6.37 -15.36 18.11
CA SER A 7 5.31 -16.28 18.54
C SER A 7 4.36 -16.56 17.37
N VAL A 8 4.51 -17.72 16.73
CA VAL A 8 3.68 -18.10 15.58
C VAL A 8 2.52 -18.99 15.99
N HIS A 9 1.33 -18.61 15.54
CA HIS A 9 0.10 -19.37 15.70
C HIS A 9 -0.35 -19.89 14.33
N ILE A 10 -0.30 -21.22 14.14
CA ILE A 10 -0.79 -21.85 12.92
C ILE A 10 -2.25 -22.22 13.13
N ILE A 11 -3.12 -21.78 12.22
CA ILE A 11 -4.56 -22.04 12.24
C ILE A 11 -5.01 -22.51 10.86
N SER A 12 -6.02 -23.38 10.82
CA SER A 12 -6.74 -23.70 9.58
C SER A 12 -7.93 -22.75 9.47
N ALA A 13 -7.80 -21.71 8.65
CA ALA A 13 -8.75 -20.61 8.55
C ALA A 13 -8.73 -20.02 7.14
N ASN A 14 -9.86 -19.52 6.67
CA ASN A 14 -9.91 -18.61 5.52
C ASN A 14 -9.46 -17.19 5.91
N GLU A 15 -9.43 -16.25 4.95
CA GLU A 15 -8.97 -14.87 5.19
C GLU A 15 -9.76 -14.13 6.28
N GLU A 16 -11.09 -14.29 6.32
CA GLU A 16 -11.96 -13.63 7.30
C GLU A 16 -11.77 -14.22 8.69
N GLU A 17 -11.71 -15.55 8.78
CA GLU A 17 -11.45 -16.28 10.03
C GLU A 17 -10.06 -15.95 10.59
N GLN A 18 -9.05 -15.84 9.72
CA GLN A 18 -7.70 -15.42 10.11
C GLN A 18 -7.70 -13.99 10.64
N ARG A 19 -8.37 -13.06 9.97
CA ARG A 19 -8.52 -11.67 10.41
C ARG A 19 -9.17 -11.61 11.79
N LYS A 20 -10.25 -12.35 12.00
CA LYS A 20 -10.93 -12.44 13.29
C LYS A 20 -10.00 -12.96 14.39
N ALA A 21 -9.25 -14.04 14.11
CA ALA A 21 -8.30 -14.62 15.06
C ALA A 21 -7.20 -13.62 15.48
N ILE A 22 -6.71 -12.79 14.56
CA ILE A 22 -5.73 -11.73 14.84
C ILE A 22 -6.31 -10.70 15.84
N TYR A 23 -7.55 -10.24 15.61
CA TYR A 23 -8.19 -9.28 16.52
C TYR A 23 -8.50 -9.88 17.89
N ASP A 24 -9.00 -11.11 17.93
CA ASP A 24 -9.30 -11.79 19.18
C ASP A 24 -8.02 -11.95 20.03
N LEU A 25 -6.89 -12.29 19.38
CA LEU A 25 -5.58 -12.33 20.03
C LEU A 25 -5.15 -10.95 20.54
N ALA A 26 -5.32 -9.89 19.75
CA ALA A 26 -5.01 -8.53 20.17
C ALA A 26 -5.85 -8.11 21.40
N VAL A 27 -7.14 -8.45 21.45
CA VAL A 27 -8.01 -8.20 22.61
C VAL A 27 -7.52 -8.98 23.83
N LYS A 28 -7.17 -10.26 23.67
CA LYS A 28 -6.61 -11.08 24.76
C LYS A 28 -5.31 -10.49 25.32
N LEU A 29 -4.39 -10.08 24.44
CA LEU A 29 -3.12 -9.46 24.83
C LEU A 29 -3.33 -8.14 25.56
N LYS A 30 -4.29 -7.30 25.12
CA LYS A 30 -4.68 -6.07 25.84
C LYS A 30 -5.18 -6.37 27.25
N LYS A 31 -6.03 -7.39 27.42
CA LYS A 31 -6.52 -7.84 28.75
C LYS A 31 -5.39 -8.31 29.68
N MET A 32 -4.27 -8.77 29.11
CA MET A 32 -3.06 -9.15 29.84
C MET A 32 -2.11 -7.96 30.10
N GLY A 33 -2.53 -6.72 29.84
CA GLY A 33 -1.72 -5.52 30.04
C GLY A 33 -0.69 -5.24 28.93
N LYS A 34 -0.79 -5.92 27.79
CA LYS A 34 0.08 -5.66 26.62
C LYS A 34 -0.50 -4.55 25.73
N ARG A 35 0.33 -4.02 24.83
CA ARG A 35 -0.04 -2.97 23.86
C ARG A 35 0.18 -3.46 22.42
N PRO A 36 -0.63 -4.41 21.92
CA PRO A 36 -0.46 -4.96 20.58
C PRO A 36 -0.83 -3.94 19.50
N PHE A 37 -0.04 -3.91 18.44
CA PHE A 37 -0.36 -3.23 17.18
C PHE A 37 -0.80 -4.30 16.16
N VAL A 38 -1.94 -4.07 15.51
CA VAL A 38 -2.53 -4.98 14.53
C VAL A 38 -2.20 -4.44 13.14
N VAL A 39 -1.36 -5.17 12.40
CA VAL A 39 -0.88 -4.78 11.07
C VAL A 39 -1.98 -4.98 10.01
N ARG A 40 -1.87 -4.24 8.91
CA ARG A 40 -2.82 -4.09 7.80
C ARG A 40 -3.60 -5.33 7.36
N MET A 41 -3.01 -6.53 7.31
CA MET A 41 -3.77 -7.74 6.93
C MET A 41 -5.00 -7.98 7.81
N ALA A 42 -5.00 -7.43 9.03
CA ALA A 42 -6.16 -7.42 9.88
C ALA A 42 -6.97 -6.11 9.84
N ASN A 43 -6.41 -4.95 9.47
CA ASN A 43 -7.13 -3.67 9.40
C ASN A 43 -7.06 -3.01 8.01
N ASP A 44 -8.14 -3.09 7.25
CA ASP A 44 -8.23 -2.53 5.88
C ASP A 44 -8.74 -1.07 5.85
N SER A 45 -8.90 -0.40 7.00
CA SER A 45 -9.52 0.94 7.05
C SER A 45 -8.57 2.10 6.71
N ASP A 46 -7.26 1.95 6.93
CA ASP A 46 -6.25 2.97 6.64
C ASP A 46 -5.05 2.36 5.90
N LEU A 47 -4.98 2.65 4.61
CA LEU A 47 -3.96 2.13 3.69
C LEU A 47 -2.91 3.21 3.34
N THR A 48 -3.01 4.37 3.98
CA THR A 48 -2.23 5.57 3.63
C THR A 48 -0.72 5.39 3.82
N PRO A 49 -0.23 4.83 4.94
CA PRO A 49 1.21 4.67 5.13
C PRO A 49 1.85 3.76 4.08
N ASP A 50 1.18 2.66 3.72
CA ASP A 50 1.66 1.70 2.74
C ASP A 50 1.77 2.31 1.34
N VAL A 51 0.80 3.12 0.94
CA VAL A 51 0.84 3.81 -0.35
C VAL A 51 1.98 4.82 -0.38
N ILE A 52 2.13 5.62 0.68
CA ILE A 52 3.18 6.64 0.78
C ILE A 52 4.56 6.00 0.67
N ALA A 53 4.78 4.85 1.32
CA ALA A 53 6.05 4.12 1.20
C ALA A 53 6.40 3.79 -0.26
N TYR A 54 5.39 3.45 -1.09
CA TYR A 54 5.62 3.19 -2.51
C TYR A 54 5.64 4.44 -3.39
N VAL A 55 5.10 5.58 -2.92
CA VAL A 55 5.38 6.88 -3.54
C VAL A 55 6.85 7.24 -3.36
N GLU A 56 7.38 7.11 -2.15
CA GLU A 56 8.80 7.33 -1.86
C GLU A 56 9.69 6.37 -2.65
N CYS A 57 9.30 5.09 -2.74
CA CYS A 57 9.98 4.11 -3.58
C CYS A 57 10.03 4.55 -5.06
N PHE A 58 8.96 5.14 -5.60
CA PHE A 58 8.99 5.66 -6.97
C PHE A 58 9.96 6.84 -7.11
N CYS A 59 10.02 7.75 -6.14
CA CYS A 59 11.01 8.83 -6.13
C CYS A 59 12.44 8.27 -6.16
N GLU A 60 12.73 7.28 -5.31
CA GLU A 60 14.04 6.62 -5.26
C GLU A 60 14.39 5.97 -6.60
N ILE A 61 13.44 5.29 -7.24
CA ILE A 61 13.65 4.69 -8.58
C ILE A 61 14.02 5.76 -9.61
N VAL A 62 13.33 6.90 -9.62
CA VAL A 62 13.63 8.00 -10.56
C VAL A 62 15.00 8.61 -10.29
N GLU A 63 15.35 8.84 -9.02
CA GLU A 63 16.67 9.34 -8.61
C GLU A 63 17.79 8.40 -9.06
N GLN A 64 17.66 7.11 -8.77
CA GLN A 64 18.64 6.10 -9.17
C GLN A 64 18.74 5.98 -10.70
N CYS A 65 17.62 6.06 -11.42
CA CYS A 65 17.62 6.04 -12.88
C CYS A 65 18.41 7.23 -13.45
N ASN A 66 18.22 8.42 -12.88
CA ASN A 66 18.95 9.62 -13.28
C ASN A 66 20.45 9.50 -12.99
N GLU A 67 20.83 9.00 -11.80
CA GLU A 67 22.23 8.78 -11.44
C GLU A 67 22.93 7.77 -12.35
N MET A 68 22.22 6.72 -12.76
CA MET A 68 22.72 5.70 -13.68
C MET A 68 22.65 6.10 -15.15
N GLY A 69 22.01 7.23 -15.49
CA GLY A 69 21.78 7.66 -16.87
C GLY A 69 20.86 6.73 -17.66
N VAL A 70 19.93 6.02 -16.99
CA VAL A 70 18.97 5.12 -17.63
C VAL A 70 17.59 5.78 -17.69
N ASN A 71 16.87 5.57 -18.80
CA ASN A 71 15.51 6.07 -18.97
C ASN A 71 14.55 4.92 -19.30
N PRO A 72 14.01 4.22 -18.29
CA PRO A 72 13.12 3.10 -18.53
C PRO A 72 11.78 3.56 -19.10
N SER A 73 11.25 2.82 -20.07
CA SER A 73 9.89 3.08 -20.58
C SER A 73 8.80 2.40 -19.75
N HIS A 74 9.17 1.38 -18.97
CA HIS A 74 8.26 0.55 -18.20
C HIS A 74 8.90 0.09 -16.88
N LEU A 75 8.06 -0.07 -15.86
CA LEU A 75 8.39 -0.68 -14.58
C LEU A 75 7.47 -1.89 -14.35
N TYR A 76 8.04 -3.09 -14.31
CA TYR A 76 7.31 -4.35 -14.10
C TYR A 76 7.42 -4.79 -12.65
N LEU A 77 6.30 -5.20 -12.05
CA LEU A 77 6.29 -5.64 -10.66
C LEU A 77 5.20 -6.66 -10.35
N SER A 78 5.42 -7.44 -9.30
CA SER A 78 4.36 -8.20 -8.65
C SER A 78 3.55 -7.28 -7.76
N SER A 79 2.24 -7.18 -7.97
CA SER A 79 1.37 -6.33 -7.15
C SER A 79 -0.07 -6.82 -7.11
N TYR A 80 -0.74 -6.59 -5.98
CA TYR A 80 -2.16 -6.85 -5.78
C TYR A 80 -2.92 -5.61 -5.28
N ASP A 81 -2.25 -4.72 -4.53
CA ASP A 81 -2.89 -3.63 -3.76
C ASP A 81 -2.04 -2.33 -3.69
N SER A 82 -1.44 -2.01 -2.55
CA SER A 82 -0.84 -0.71 -2.22
C SER A 82 0.44 -0.43 -2.99
N THR A 83 1.19 -1.47 -3.37
CA THR A 83 2.44 -1.35 -4.14
C THR A 83 2.21 -0.58 -5.45
N GLN A 84 1.36 -1.10 -6.33
CA GLN A 84 1.11 -0.43 -7.61
C GLN A 84 0.38 0.91 -7.41
N ALA A 85 -0.51 1.01 -6.42
CA ALA A 85 -1.19 2.26 -6.11
C ALA A 85 -0.19 3.40 -5.76
N GLY A 86 0.78 3.13 -4.89
CA GLY A 86 1.79 4.11 -4.51
C GLY A 86 2.74 4.47 -5.64
N LEU A 87 3.16 3.49 -6.44
CA LEU A 87 3.98 3.78 -7.62
C LEU A 87 3.23 4.65 -8.63
N GLU A 88 1.95 4.37 -8.91
CA GLU A 88 1.14 5.17 -9.83
C GLU A 88 0.92 6.59 -9.33
N LEU A 89 0.74 6.75 -8.02
CA LEU A 89 0.63 8.05 -7.39
C LEU A 89 1.96 8.83 -7.48
N GLY A 90 3.10 8.20 -7.17
CA GLY A 90 4.42 8.81 -7.32
C GLY A 90 4.72 9.20 -8.76
N ARG A 91 4.41 8.32 -9.72
CA ARG A 91 4.50 8.58 -11.16
C ARG A 91 3.70 9.81 -11.56
N ALA A 92 2.45 9.90 -11.13
CA ALA A 92 1.59 11.03 -11.41
C ALA A 92 2.11 12.33 -10.77
N ALA A 93 2.59 12.26 -9.52
CA ALA A 93 3.11 13.41 -8.79
C ALA A 93 4.38 14.00 -9.42
N LEU A 94 5.25 13.15 -9.98
CA LEU A 94 6.49 13.57 -10.66
C LEU A 94 6.31 13.83 -12.16
N GLY A 95 5.11 13.61 -12.72
CA GLY A 95 4.87 13.76 -14.16
C GLY A 95 5.72 12.80 -15.01
N SER A 96 6.00 11.59 -14.50
CA SER A 96 6.87 10.63 -15.17
C SER A 96 6.13 9.83 -16.25
N ASP A 97 6.82 9.60 -17.37
CA ASP A 97 6.35 8.80 -18.51
C ASP A 97 6.54 7.28 -18.33
N ILE A 98 7.17 6.84 -17.24
CA ILE A 98 7.44 5.42 -16.97
C ILE A 98 6.11 4.68 -16.79
N ARG A 99 5.80 3.68 -17.65
CA ARG A 99 4.56 2.91 -17.53
C ARG A 99 4.65 1.81 -16.47
N ILE A 100 3.75 1.81 -15.50
CA ILE A 100 3.76 0.82 -14.41
C ILE A 100 2.90 -0.40 -14.80
N MET A 101 3.52 -1.58 -14.76
CA MET A 101 2.94 -2.85 -15.18
C MET A 101 2.93 -3.83 -14.00
N GLY A 102 1.82 -3.84 -13.25
CA GLY A 102 1.66 -4.75 -12.12
C GLY A 102 0.98 -6.08 -12.50
N PHE A 103 1.46 -7.16 -11.89
CA PHE A 103 0.96 -8.52 -12.07
C PHE A 103 0.62 -9.14 -10.72
N ALA A 104 -0.61 -9.59 -10.54
CA ALA A 104 -0.99 -10.29 -9.32
C ALA A 104 -0.43 -11.72 -9.33
N PRO A 105 0.39 -12.12 -8.34
CA PRO A 105 1.07 -13.42 -8.34
C PRO A 105 0.17 -14.58 -7.88
N GLY A 106 -1.16 -14.43 -7.94
CA GLY A 106 -2.11 -15.41 -7.43
C GLY A 106 -3.53 -15.20 -7.95
N VAL A 107 -4.37 -16.22 -7.74
CA VAL A 107 -5.81 -16.13 -8.01
C VAL A 107 -6.49 -15.61 -6.76
N TRP A 108 -7.00 -14.39 -6.85
CA TRP A 108 -7.68 -13.73 -5.74
C TRP A 108 -9.16 -13.59 -6.05
N SER A 109 -9.99 -13.63 -5.00
CA SER A 109 -11.44 -13.44 -5.11
C SER A 109 -11.81 -12.03 -5.59
N THR A 110 -10.99 -11.03 -5.23
CA THR A 110 -11.15 -9.63 -5.64
C THR A 110 -10.21 -9.32 -6.79
N LYS A 111 -10.68 -8.56 -7.78
CA LYS A 111 -9.84 -8.13 -8.89
C LYS A 111 -8.82 -7.08 -8.40
N PRO A 112 -7.51 -7.24 -8.69
CA PRO A 112 -6.48 -6.30 -8.25
C PRO A 112 -6.77 -4.84 -8.65
N VAL A 113 -7.31 -4.64 -9.85
CA VAL A 113 -7.66 -3.31 -10.36
C VAL A 113 -8.67 -2.57 -9.49
N ASP A 114 -9.62 -3.29 -8.89
CA ASP A 114 -10.65 -2.68 -8.04
C ASP A 114 -10.04 -2.18 -6.72
N LEU A 115 -9.09 -2.94 -6.16
CA LEU A 115 -8.35 -2.56 -4.95
C LEU A 115 -7.42 -1.38 -5.21
N ILE A 116 -6.61 -1.44 -6.27
CA ILE A 116 -5.70 -0.36 -6.66
C ILE A 116 -6.48 0.93 -6.91
N THR A 117 -7.61 0.85 -7.62
CA THR A 117 -8.46 2.02 -7.90
C THR A 117 -9.08 2.59 -6.63
N ARG A 118 -9.58 1.74 -5.73
CA ARG A 118 -10.12 2.15 -4.44
C ARG A 118 -9.07 2.88 -3.60
N ILE A 119 -7.86 2.32 -3.52
CA ILE A 119 -6.74 2.89 -2.77
C ILE A 119 -6.37 4.25 -3.36
N ASN A 120 -6.19 4.35 -4.68
CA ASN A 120 -5.90 5.62 -5.35
C ASN A 120 -7.01 6.66 -5.16
N GLY A 121 -8.29 6.25 -5.15
CA GLY A 121 -9.42 7.14 -4.90
C GLY A 121 -9.40 7.74 -3.49
N VAL A 122 -9.10 6.92 -2.48
CA VAL A 122 -8.95 7.39 -1.08
C VAL A 122 -7.78 8.37 -0.97
N GLN A 123 -6.66 8.08 -1.63
CA GLN A 123 -5.44 8.89 -1.53
C GLN A 123 -5.51 10.20 -2.30
N LYS A 124 -6.17 10.23 -3.47
CA LYS A 124 -6.47 11.49 -4.17
C LYS A 124 -7.28 12.43 -3.29
N ASN A 125 -8.22 11.91 -2.51
CA ASN A 125 -9.00 12.72 -1.58
C ASN A 125 -8.19 13.18 -0.36
N ALA A 126 -7.24 12.35 0.12
CA ALA A 126 -6.37 12.68 1.24
C ALA A 126 -5.26 13.71 0.88
N LEU A 127 -4.75 13.66 -0.36
CA LEU A 127 -3.77 14.62 -0.90
C LEU A 127 -4.42 15.90 -1.47
N CYS A 128 -5.75 15.95 -1.52
CA CYS A 128 -6.53 17.11 -1.97
C CYS A 128 -7.26 17.84 -0.81
N PRO A 129 -6.58 18.40 0.21
CA PRO A 129 -7.14 19.51 0.99
C PRO A 129 -6.92 20.87 0.30
N CYS A 130 -5.90 20.97 -0.57
CA CYS A 130 -5.38 22.24 -1.07
C CYS A 130 -5.90 22.65 -2.47
N HIS A 131 -6.56 21.76 -3.22
CA HIS A 131 -7.15 22.12 -4.52
C HIS A 131 -8.52 22.83 -4.40
N GLN A 132 -9.07 22.96 -3.19
CA GLN A 132 -10.29 23.75 -2.95
C GLN A 132 -10.02 25.26 -2.83
N PHE A 133 -8.75 25.70 -2.78
CA PHE A 133 -8.39 27.12 -2.67
C PHE A 133 -7.87 27.78 -3.96
N TYR A 134 -7.52 27.00 -5.00
CA TYR A 134 -6.97 27.57 -6.24
C TYR A 134 -8.02 28.04 -7.26
N HIS A 135 -9.32 28.02 -6.92
CA HIS A 135 -10.39 28.58 -7.76
C HIS A 135 -10.83 30.00 -7.38
N LEU A 136 -10.08 30.72 -6.54
CA LEU A 136 -10.30 32.13 -6.26
C LEU A 136 -9.04 32.94 -6.57
N ASN A 137 -8.77 33.18 -7.86
CA ASN A 137 -8.39 34.48 -8.44
C ASN A 137 -7.75 34.28 -9.84
N PRO A 138 -8.35 34.85 -10.90
CA PRO A 138 -7.67 34.97 -12.19
C PRO A 138 -6.72 36.17 -12.18
N CYS A 139 -5.50 35.96 -12.67
CA CYS A 139 -4.66 36.99 -13.30
C CYS A 139 -4.29 36.50 -14.68
#